data_AF-A0A7C7PBF5-F1
#
_entry.id   AF-A0A7C7PBF5-F1
#
_cell.length_a   1.000
_cell.length_b   1.000
_cell.length_c   1.000
_cell.angle_alpha   90.00
_cell.angle_beta   90.00
_cell.angle_gamma   90.00
#
_symmetry.space_group_name_H-M   'P 1'
#
loop_
_entity.id
_entity.type
_entity.pdbx_description
1 polymer ?
#
loop_
_entity_poly.entity_id
_entity_poly.type
_entity_poly.pdbx_seq_one_letter_code
_entity_poly.pdbx_strand_id
1 'polypeptide(L)'
;MIKEEAVNSQDSLNLEDVLNFYADIGIYQFLAKVECVSCNFEEAVSYYELAVGRVYNFTFNAITSGSSWCESVFLQQFPEFEDAVSDATQAAEMHLLRDPQAKGSVTVYCPRGCNQTTVSASDPWDECAACGQVMHPDSEDEYMSSLVRAGQVQ
;
A
#
# COMPACT_ATOMS: atom_id res chain seq x y z
N MET A 1 -39.57 3.47 -6.56
CA MET A 1 -38.63 2.85 -7.51
C MET A 1 -37.39 3.72 -7.56
N ILE A 2 -36.48 3.48 -6.62
CA ILE A 2 -35.17 4.12 -6.63
C ILE A 2 -34.36 3.32 -7.64
N LYS A 3 -33.84 3.98 -8.68
CA LYS A 3 -32.91 3.36 -9.60
C LYS A 3 -31.68 3.00 -8.77
N GLU A 4 -31.40 1.71 -8.67
CA GLU A 4 -30.07 1.23 -8.28
C GLU A 4 -29.10 1.82 -9.31
N GLU A 5 -28.38 2.85 -8.90
CA GLU A 5 -27.14 3.23 -9.57
C GLU A 5 -26.17 2.09 -9.26
N ALA A 6 -26.09 1.17 -10.22
CA ALA A 6 -25.02 0.20 -10.27
C ALA A 6 -23.70 0.95 -10.08
N VAL A 7 -23.02 0.65 -8.98
CA VAL A 7 -21.62 1.03 -8.78
C VAL A 7 -20.88 0.49 -9.98
N ASN A 8 -20.43 1.40 -10.84
CA ASN A 8 -19.81 1.09 -12.11
C ASN A 8 -18.51 0.34 -11.83
N SER A 9 -18.53 -0.98 -12.04
CA SER A 9 -17.36 -1.85 -11.99
C SER A 9 -16.50 -1.59 -13.23
N GLN A 10 -15.71 -0.52 -13.24
CA GLN A 10 -14.78 -0.25 -14.34
C GLN A 10 -13.74 0.80 -13.96
N ASP A 11 -12.62 0.31 -13.42
CA ASP A 11 -11.26 0.67 -13.85
C ASP A 11 -10.32 -0.46 -13.38
N SER A 12 -10.62 -1.68 -13.84
CA SER A 12 -9.69 -2.80 -13.71
C SER A 12 -8.46 -2.51 -14.58
N LEU A 13 -7.26 -2.73 -14.05
CA LEU A 13 -6.01 -2.62 -14.82
C LEU A 13 -6.14 -3.40 -16.13
N ASN A 14 -5.94 -2.72 -17.26
CA ASN A 14 -5.99 -3.34 -18.57
C ASN A 14 -4.57 -3.71 -19.05
N LEU A 15 -4.48 -4.45 -20.16
CA LEU A 15 -3.20 -4.89 -20.71
C LEU A 15 -2.28 -3.71 -21.08
N GLU A 16 -2.84 -2.61 -21.58
CA GLU A 16 -2.08 -1.41 -21.94
C GLU A 16 -1.48 -0.76 -20.69
N ASP A 17 -2.22 -0.68 -19.58
CA ASP A 17 -1.70 -0.16 -18.30
C ASP A 17 -0.50 -0.97 -17.81
N VAL A 18 -0.59 -2.31 -17.90
CA VAL A 18 0.50 -3.22 -17.51
C VAL A 18 1.70 -3.06 -18.45
N LEU A 19 1.49 -3.01 -19.76
CA LEU A 19 2.58 -2.83 -20.73
C LEU A 19 3.30 -1.50 -20.54
N ASN A 20 2.55 -0.42 -20.35
CA ASN A 20 3.10 0.91 -20.10
C ASN A 20 3.87 0.95 -18.78
N PHE A 21 3.34 0.30 -17.73
CA PHE A 21 4.05 0.17 -16.46
C PHE A 21 5.42 -0.48 -16.62
N TYR A 22 5.51 -1.65 -17.26
CA TYR A 22 6.80 -2.32 -17.46
C TYR A 22 7.73 -1.54 -18.40
N ALA A 23 7.17 -0.88 -19.43
CA ALA A 23 7.95 -0.03 -20.34
C ALA A 23 8.58 1.15 -19.59
N ASP A 24 7.81 1.85 -18.75
CA ASP A 24 8.28 2.99 -17.96
C ASP A 24 9.42 2.57 -17.02
N ILE A 25 9.26 1.47 -16.28
CA ILE A 25 10.31 0.94 -15.40
C ILE A 25 11.59 0.62 -16.20
N GLY A 26 11.44 -0.05 -17.34
CA GLY A 26 12.57 -0.36 -18.22
C GLY A 26 13.29 0.90 -18.73
N ILE A 27 12.54 1.93 -19.14
CA ILE A 27 13.08 3.20 -19.61
C ILE A 27 13.85 3.90 -18.49
N TYR A 28 13.26 4.06 -17.30
CA TYR A 28 13.91 4.74 -16.19
C TYR A 28 15.17 4.03 -15.72
N GLN A 29 15.15 2.70 -15.58
CA GLN A 29 16.34 1.93 -15.22
C GLN A 29 17.45 2.03 -16.29
N PHE A 30 17.07 2.05 -17.57
CA PHE A 30 18.03 2.24 -18.66
C PHE A 30 18.67 3.63 -18.61
N LEU A 31 17.86 4.69 -18.49
CA LEU A 31 18.33 6.07 -18.41
C LEU A 31 19.22 6.29 -17.18
N ALA A 32 18.82 5.77 -16.01
CA ALA A 32 19.63 5.84 -14.81
C ALA A 32 21.03 5.22 -15.00
N LYS A 33 21.13 4.08 -15.70
CA LYS A 33 22.41 3.45 -16.02
C LYS A 33 23.25 4.29 -16.99
N VAL A 34 22.62 4.90 -18.01
CA VAL A 34 23.30 5.79 -18.97
C VAL A 34 23.88 7.02 -18.27
N GLU A 35 23.10 7.64 -17.38
CA GLU A 35 23.55 8.81 -16.62
C GLU A 35 24.67 8.44 -15.62
N CYS A 36 24.57 7.28 -14.94
CA CYS A 36 25.65 6.76 -14.11
C CYS A 36 26.97 6.57 -14.88
N VAL A 37 26.91 5.99 -16.09
CA VAL A 37 28.10 5.81 -16.95
C VAL A 37 28.66 7.15 -17.43
N SER A 38 27.80 8.15 -17.56
CA SER A 38 28.17 9.52 -17.95
C SER A 38 28.62 10.38 -16.75
N CYS A 39 28.74 9.79 -15.56
CA CYS A 39 29.08 10.46 -14.30
C CYS A 39 28.09 11.56 -13.87
N ASN A 40 26.85 11.50 -14.35
CA ASN A 40 25.78 12.42 -13.97
C ASN A 40 24.87 11.77 -12.90
N PHE A 41 25.38 11.70 -11.68
CA PHE A 41 24.72 10.93 -10.61
C PHE A 41 23.41 11.55 -10.14
N GLU A 42 23.25 12.88 -10.21
CA GLU A 42 22.02 13.57 -9.81
C GLU A 42 20.85 13.15 -10.71
N GLU A 43 21.05 13.18 -12.03
CA GLU A 43 20.03 12.75 -12.99
C GLU A 43 19.76 11.25 -12.88
N ALA A 44 20.79 10.43 -12.66
CA ALA A 44 20.62 9.00 -12.42
C ALA A 44 19.73 8.70 -11.22
N VAL A 45 19.92 9.44 -10.11
CA VAL A 45 19.05 9.34 -8.91
C VAL A 45 17.63 9.75 -9.24
N SER A 46 17.43 10.84 -9.98
CA SER A 46 16.09 11.29 -10.39
C SER A 46 15.34 10.21 -11.17
N TYR A 47 15.99 9.49 -12.09
CA TYR A 47 15.36 8.37 -12.79
C TYR A 47 15.01 7.20 -11.88
N TYR A 48 15.83 6.87 -10.88
CA TYR A 48 15.47 5.86 -9.89
C TYR A 48 14.24 6.28 -9.07
N GLU A 49 14.17 7.54 -8.64
CA GLU A 49 13.02 8.09 -7.91
C GLU A 49 11.73 8.03 -8.77
N LEU A 50 11.83 8.33 -10.07
CA LEU A 50 10.70 8.20 -11.00
C LEU A 50 10.23 6.75 -11.13
N ALA A 51 11.16 5.79 -11.18
CA ALA A 51 10.81 4.37 -11.21
C ALA A 51 10.10 3.93 -9.92
N VAL A 52 10.64 4.32 -8.76
CA VAL A 52 10.03 4.07 -7.43
C VAL A 52 8.61 4.64 -7.38
N GLY A 53 8.43 5.91 -7.76
CA GLY A 53 7.11 6.55 -7.80
C GLY A 53 6.14 5.86 -8.75
N ARG A 54 6.64 5.31 -9.88
CA ARG A 54 5.82 4.56 -10.82
C ARG A 54 5.34 3.23 -10.25
N VAL A 55 6.22 2.48 -9.57
CA VAL A 55 5.84 1.23 -8.85
C VAL A 55 4.83 1.52 -7.75
N TYR A 56 5.08 2.56 -6.95
CA TYR A 56 4.17 2.96 -5.88
C TYR A 56 2.76 3.23 -6.41
N ASN A 57 2.64 4.10 -7.42
CA ASN A 57 1.35 4.48 -7.99
C ASN A 57 0.63 3.31 -8.66
N PHE A 58 1.35 2.44 -9.37
CA PHE A 58 0.76 1.26 -10.00
C PHE A 58 0.20 0.29 -8.96
N THR A 59 0.98 -0.01 -7.93
CA THR A 59 0.59 -0.90 -6.83
C THR A 59 -0.64 -0.35 -6.09
N PHE A 60 -0.61 0.93 -5.72
CA PHE A 60 -1.72 1.59 -5.04
C PHE A 60 -3.01 1.52 -5.86
N ASN A 61 -2.94 1.84 -7.16
CA ASN A 61 -4.10 1.80 -8.05
C ASN A 61 -4.60 0.36 -8.28
N ALA A 62 -3.69 -0.62 -8.37
CA ALA A 62 -4.06 -2.03 -8.50
C ALA A 62 -4.92 -2.49 -7.32
N ILE A 63 -4.46 -2.23 -6.09
CA ILE A 63 -5.13 -2.65 -4.87
C ILE A 63 -6.46 -1.90 -4.69
N THR A 64 -6.46 -0.57 -4.84
CA THR A 64 -7.67 0.25 -4.65
C THR A 64 -8.74 0.00 -5.70
N SER A 65 -8.38 -0.44 -6.90
CA SER A 65 -9.34 -0.89 -7.93
C SER A 65 -9.86 -2.31 -7.72
N GLY A 66 -9.34 -3.05 -6.73
CA GLY A 66 -9.64 -4.46 -6.52
C GLY A 66 -9.00 -5.39 -7.58
N SER A 67 -8.03 -4.89 -8.34
CA SER A 67 -7.30 -5.67 -9.34
C SER A 67 -6.26 -6.55 -8.65
N SER A 68 -6.33 -7.87 -8.84
CA SER A 68 -5.24 -8.75 -8.40
C SER A 68 -4.06 -8.61 -9.36
N TRP A 69 -2.97 -7.99 -8.91
CA TRP A 69 -1.71 -7.97 -9.64
C TRP A 69 -0.71 -8.94 -9.01
N CYS A 70 0.15 -9.56 -9.81
CA CYS A 70 1.06 -10.61 -9.36
C CYS A 70 2.34 -10.02 -8.75
N GLU A 71 2.22 -9.39 -7.57
CA GLU A 71 3.31 -8.74 -6.85
C GLU A 71 4.56 -9.63 -6.73
N SER A 72 4.38 -10.89 -6.31
CA SER A 72 5.49 -11.84 -6.14
C SER A 72 6.29 -12.09 -7.43
N VAL A 73 5.64 -12.06 -8.59
CA VAL A 73 6.31 -12.22 -9.88
C VAL A 73 7.10 -10.95 -10.23
N PHE A 74 6.52 -9.78 -9.94
CA PHE A 74 7.19 -8.50 -10.13
C PHE A 74 8.45 -8.40 -9.26
N LEU A 75 8.35 -8.68 -7.95
CA LEU A 75 9.48 -8.60 -7.01
C LEU A 75 10.56 -9.65 -7.25
N GLN A 76 10.23 -10.80 -7.85
CA GLN A 76 11.26 -11.75 -8.32
C GLN A 76 12.16 -11.15 -9.42
N GLN A 77 11.60 -10.26 -10.25
CA GLN A 77 12.33 -9.62 -11.34
C GLN A 77 12.99 -8.31 -10.89
N PHE A 78 12.34 -7.56 -10.00
CA PHE A 78 12.79 -6.25 -9.52
C PHE A 78 12.73 -6.16 -7.99
N PRO A 79 13.61 -6.89 -7.27
CA PRO A 79 13.62 -6.90 -5.81
C PRO A 79 13.93 -5.52 -5.21
N GLU A 80 14.60 -4.63 -5.95
CA GLU A 80 14.92 -3.27 -5.50
C GLU A 80 13.69 -2.38 -5.23
N PHE A 81 12.50 -2.78 -5.64
CA PHE A 81 11.25 -2.04 -5.41
C PHE A 81 10.39 -2.60 -4.27
N GLU A 82 10.91 -3.54 -3.44
CA GLU A 82 10.19 -4.14 -2.32
C GLU A 82 9.58 -3.08 -1.38
N ASP A 83 10.38 -2.09 -0.97
CA ASP A 83 9.91 -1.01 -0.09
C ASP A 83 8.80 -0.18 -0.76
N ALA A 84 8.94 0.15 -2.04
CA ALA A 84 7.94 0.91 -2.79
C ALA A 84 6.59 0.18 -2.89
N VAL A 85 6.64 -1.14 -3.07
CA VAL A 85 5.46 -2.01 -3.09
C VAL A 85 4.83 -2.11 -1.71
N SER A 86 5.64 -2.30 -0.67
CA SER A 86 5.19 -2.37 0.72
C SER A 86 4.49 -1.07 1.14
N ASP A 87 5.11 0.08 0.88
CA ASP A 87 4.57 1.40 1.21
C ASP A 87 3.27 1.68 0.47
N ALA A 88 3.19 1.30 -0.82
CA ALA A 88 1.97 1.45 -1.61
C ALA A 88 0.83 0.54 -1.14
N THR A 89 1.17 -0.68 -0.73
CA THR A 89 0.20 -1.65 -0.19
C THR A 89 -0.42 -1.11 1.10
N GLN A 90 0.42 -0.68 2.05
CA GLN A 90 -0.02 -0.06 3.28
C GLN A 90 -0.88 1.18 3.02
N ALA A 91 -0.46 2.05 2.09
CA ALA A 91 -1.23 3.23 1.72
C ALA A 91 -2.60 2.89 1.11
N ALA A 92 -2.67 1.85 0.27
CA ALA A 92 -3.91 1.39 -0.34
C ALA A 92 -4.87 0.77 0.69
N GLU A 93 -4.35 -0.01 1.64
CA GLU A 93 -5.14 -0.58 2.75
C GLU A 93 -5.74 0.54 3.61
N MET A 94 -4.94 1.54 4.00
CA MET A 94 -5.43 2.72 4.71
C MET A 94 -6.50 3.48 3.91
N HIS A 95 -6.31 3.60 2.59
CA HIS A 95 -7.29 4.26 1.72
C HIS A 95 -8.62 3.52 1.68
N LEU A 96 -8.59 2.19 1.57
CA LEU A 96 -9.79 1.35 1.47
C LEU A 96 -10.63 1.33 2.75
N LEU A 97 -10.00 1.55 3.91
CA LEU A 97 -10.69 1.63 5.19
C LEU A 97 -11.38 2.98 5.43
N ARG A 98 -11.05 4.01 4.64
CA ARG A 98 -11.51 5.38 4.86
C ARG A 98 -12.94 5.55 4.37
N ASP A 99 -13.86 5.90 5.26
CA ASP A 99 -15.22 6.32 4.92
C ASP A 99 -15.47 7.77 5.37
N PRO A 100 -15.37 8.76 4.47
CA PRO A 100 -15.58 10.16 4.81
C PRO A 100 -16.97 10.47 5.42
N GLN A 101 -17.96 9.59 5.25
CA GLN A 101 -19.30 9.76 5.79
C GLN A 101 -19.50 9.11 7.16
N ALA A 102 -18.60 8.21 7.57
CA ALA A 102 -18.66 7.56 8.87
C ALA A 102 -18.54 8.58 10.01
N LYS A 103 -19.31 8.36 11.08
CA LYS A 103 -19.39 9.26 12.23
C LYS A 103 -19.07 8.50 13.51
N GLY A 104 -18.52 9.25 14.47
CA GLY A 104 -18.14 8.70 15.77
C GLY A 104 -16.69 8.25 15.77
N SER A 105 -16.39 7.28 16.62
CA SER A 105 -15.04 6.78 16.82
C SER A 105 -15.02 5.27 16.86
N VAL A 106 -13.92 4.68 16.39
CA VAL A 106 -13.69 3.24 16.40
C VAL A 106 -12.38 2.93 17.12
N THR A 107 -12.30 1.77 17.75
CA THR A 107 -11.06 1.27 18.34
C THR A 107 -10.23 0.60 17.27
N VAL A 108 -8.94 0.93 17.24
CA VAL A 108 -7.93 0.31 16.38
C VAL A 108 -6.91 -0.41 17.25
N TYR A 109 -6.43 -1.55 16.76
CA TYR A 109 -5.64 -2.49 17.54
C TYR A 109 -4.28 -2.70 16.89
N CYS A 110 -3.23 -2.75 17.71
CA CYS A 110 -1.91 -3.13 17.23
C CYS A 110 -1.85 -4.66 17.04
N PRO A 111 -1.57 -5.18 15.84
CA PRO A 111 -1.57 -6.62 15.60
C PRO A 111 -0.53 -7.38 16.46
N ARG A 112 0.49 -6.68 16.96
CA ARG A 112 1.49 -7.21 17.89
C ARG A 112 1.09 -7.21 19.36
N GLY A 113 -0.14 -6.77 19.69
CA GLY A 113 -0.62 -6.76 21.08
C GLY A 113 -0.06 -5.61 21.93
N CYS A 114 0.57 -4.59 21.34
CA CYS A 114 1.28 -3.55 22.10
C CYS A 114 0.34 -2.49 22.71
N ASN A 115 -0.68 -2.06 21.96
CA ASN A 115 -1.61 -1.02 22.34
C ASN A 115 -2.92 -1.14 21.54
N GLN A 116 -3.97 -0.50 22.02
CA GLN A 116 -5.18 -0.17 21.28
C GLN A 116 -5.54 1.31 21.54
N THR A 117 -6.11 1.99 20.57
CA THR A 117 -6.51 3.40 20.73
C THR A 117 -7.82 3.65 19.99
N THR A 118 -8.42 4.83 20.21
CA THR A 118 -9.68 5.22 19.59
C THR A 118 -9.43 6.37 18.63
N VAL A 119 -9.83 6.18 17.37
CA VAL A 119 -9.65 7.14 16.27
C VAL A 119 -11.00 7.50 15.64
N SER A 120 -11.00 8.46 14.72
CA SER A 120 -12.21 8.82 13.97
C SER A 120 -12.70 7.62 13.16
N ALA A 121 -14.01 7.34 13.18
CA ALA A 121 -14.60 6.31 12.32
C ALA A 121 -14.42 6.65 10.82
N SER A 122 -14.22 7.93 10.49
CA SER A 122 -13.98 8.38 9.11
C SER A 122 -12.55 8.16 8.60
N ASP A 123 -11.63 7.82 9.50
CA ASP A 123 -10.21 7.59 9.21
C ASP A 123 -9.68 6.53 10.19
N PRO A 124 -10.13 5.27 10.05
CA PRO A 124 -10.08 4.28 11.11
C PRO A 124 -8.71 3.56 11.16
N TRP A 125 -7.63 4.32 11.30
CA TRP A 125 -6.28 3.77 11.48
C TRP A 125 -5.42 4.66 12.37
N ASP A 126 -4.36 4.10 12.95
CA ASP A 126 -3.30 4.83 13.65
C ASP A 126 -1.96 4.08 13.53
N GLU A 127 -0.85 4.69 13.94
CA GLU A 127 0.43 4.02 14.08
C GLU A 127 0.72 3.67 15.55
N CYS A 128 1.11 2.43 15.80
CA CYS A 128 1.43 1.99 17.14
C CYS A 128 2.70 2.67 17.66
N ALA A 129 2.54 3.60 18.61
CA ALA A 129 3.65 4.32 19.24
C ALA A 129 4.76 3.45 19.87
N ALA A 130 4.49 2.17 20.13
CA ALA A 130 5.48 1.24 20.70
C ALA A 130 6.31 0.49 19.64
N CYS A 131 5.75 0.22 18.45
CA CYS A 131 6.38 -0.69 17.49
C CYS A 131 6.28 -0.26 16.02
N GLY A 132 5.64 0.88 15.73
CA GLY A 132 5.47 1.44 14.39
C GLY A 132 4.53 0.65 13.48
N GLN A 133 3.84 -0.38 13.99
CA GLN A 133 2.87 -1.13 13.22
C GLN A 133 1.60 -0.32 13.02
N VAL A 134 1.02 -0.41 11.82
CA VAL A 134 -0.30 0.18 11.56
C VAL A 134 -1.35 -0.58 12.37
N MET A 135 -2.26 0.20 12.95
CA MET A 135 -3.35 -0.25 13.80
C MET A 135 -4.66 -0.09 13.05
N HIS A 136 -5.46 -1.16 12.97
CA HIS A 136 -6.76 -1.17 12.30
C HIS A 136 -7.83 -1.83 13.19
N PRO A 137 -9.13 -1.60 12.91
CA PRO A 137 -10.20 -2.24 13.65
C PRO A 137 -10.21 -3.76 13.44
N ASP A 138 -9.89 -4.19 12.21
CA ASP A 138 -9.88 -5.61 11.83
C ASP A 138 -8.73 -6.41 12.48
N SER A 139 -7.77 -5.73 13.10
CA SER A 139 -6.65 -6.35 13.81
C SER A 139 -6.99 -6.83 15.23
N GLU A 140 -8.26 -6.73 15.66
CA GLU A 140 -8.69 -7.14 17.01
C GLU A 140 -8.32 -8.59 17.35
N ASP A 141 -8.57 -9.52 16.42
CA ASP A 141 -8.27 -10.94 16.62
C ASP A 141 -6.77 -11.20 16.76
N GLU A 142 -5.94 -10.51 15.97
CA GLU A 142 -4.48 -10.62 16.03
C GLU A 142 -3.93 -10.01 17.32
N TYR A 143 -4.48 -8.87 17.72
CA TYR A 143 -4.19 -8.22 18.99
C TYR A 143 -4.48 -9.16 20.17
N MET A 144 -5.68 -9.73 20.23
CA MET A 144 -6.07 -10.68 21.28
C MET A 144 -5.18 -11.93 21.27
N SER A 145 -4.89 -12.47 20.09
CA SER A 145 -3.96 -13.60 19.92
C SER A 145 -2.55 -13.25 20.43
N SER A 146 -2.06 -12.04 20.16
CA SER A 146 -0.77 -11.54 20.65
C SER A 146 -0.74 -11.40 22.17
N LEU A 147 -1.82 -10.89 22.79
CA LEU A 147 -1.93 -10.80 24.25
C LEU A 147 -1.94 -12.19 24.91
N VAL A 148 -2.64 -13.17 24.33
CA VAL A 148 -2.65 -14.56 24.80
C VAL A 148 -1.24 -15.16 24.71
N ARG A 149 -0.54 -14.97 23.58
CA ARG A 149 0.85 -15.42 23.42
C ARG A 149 1.79 -14.78 24.43
N ALA A 150 1.55 -13.53 24.79
CA ALA A 150 2.29 -12.81 25.82
C ALA A 150 1.87 -13.16 27.26
N GLY A 151 0.84 -13.99 27.44
CA GLY A 151 0.30 -14.38 28.75
C GLY A 151 -0.40 -13.24 29.49
N GLN A 152 -0.83 -12.20 28.80
CA GLN A 152 -1.48 -11.03 29.39
C GLN A 152 -2.99 -11.23 29.62
N VAL A 153 -3.60 -12.17 28.90
CA VAL A 153 -5.01 -12.56 29.02
C VAL A 153 -5.12 -14.09 28.87
N GLN A 154 -6.17 -14.69 29.46
CA GLN A 154 -6.42 -16.14 29.49
C GLN A 154 -7.73 -16.49 28.79
#